data_AF-A0AAQ4CTJ8-F1
#
_entry.id   AF-A0AAQ4CTJ8-F1
#
_cell.length_a   1.000
_cell.length_b   1.000
_cell.length_c   1.000
_cell.angle_alpha   90.00
_cell.angle_beta   90.00
_cell.angle_gamma   90.00
#
_symmetry.space_group_name_H-M   'P 1'
#
loop_
_entity.id
_entity.type
_entity.pdbx_description
1 polymer ?
#
loop_
_entity_poly.entity_id
_entity_poly.type
_entity_poly.pdbx_seq_one_letter_code
_entity_poly.pdbx_strand_id
1 'polypeptide(L)'
;MINIEQLNFIRKTVTKYLMEDYLPFPVNKETCYEWANGLNIKKGGSTILYTGCSYQLAELGKKFDEILPLLPKFKSIEKFSPLAKIFLKPKNERVNKILRNVASILRKAEVDFGYLYEEEPYSGTILLELGMLDEFREYAKKLVNFFNSHEVKKIITVDPHTHYTLFRIKEMLDWNVDIVNYFQLLKNVKIKGEGTYVFHDSCLYSRFLGMRDLIREVIVSSGIILKENELVTGKETSMCCGSPLAPINKEISEKIAKTRAEALKSVSSKVLLACPFCYANLSPYVESYDFAEVVKVE
;
A
#
# COMPACT_ATOMS: atom_id res chain seq x y z
N MET A 1 -22.97 -3.85 -6.99
CA MET A 1 -22.26 -3.07 -8.03
C MET A 1 -22.55 -1.60 -7.79
N ILE A 2 -21.52 -0.75 -7.83
CA ILE A 2 -21.64 0.70 -7.65
C ILE A 2 -22.44 1.32 -8.82
N ASN A 3 -23.26 2.34 -8.53
CA ASN A 3 -23.97 3.11 -9.55
C ASN A 3 -23.21 4.41 -9.92
N ILE A 4 -23.66 5.10 -10.98
CA ILE A 4 -23.01 6.32 -11.48
C ILE A 4 -23.01 7.45 -10.43
N GLU A 5 -24.08 7.59 -9.65
CA GLU A 5 -24.17 8.62 -8.60
C GLU A 5 -23.13 8.41 -7.50
N GLN A 6 -22.98 7.17 -7.05
CA GLN A 6 -21.97 6.76 -6.07
C GLN A 6 -20.56 6.98 -6.62
N LEU A 7 -20.29 6.59 -7.88
CA LEU A 7 -18.99 6.81 -8.50
C LEU A 7 -18.66 8.30 -8.60
N ASN A 8 -19.63 9.13 -9.00
CA ASN A 8 -19.48 10.59 -9.05
C ASN A 8 -19.25 11.18 -7.66
N PHE A 9 -19.90 10.64 -6.62
CA PHE A 9 -19.66 11.05 -5.24
C PHE A 9 -18.24 10.71 -4.78
N ILE A 10 -17.76 9.49 -5.05
CA ILE A 10 -16.38 9.08 -4.75
C ILE A 10 -15.40 10.00 -5.47
N ARG A 11 -15.59 10.19 -6.78
CA ARG A 11 -14.74 11.06 -7.61
C ARG A 11 -14.63 12.46 -7.02
N LYS A 12 -15.76 13.11 -6.72
CA LYS A 12 -15.79 14.45 -6.11
C LYS A 12 -15.12 14.47 -4.73
N THR A 13 -15.41 13.49 -3.89
CA THR A 13 -14.90 13.41 -2.52
C THR A 13 -13.38 13.21 -2.52
N VAL A 14 -12.90 12.17 -3.18
CA VAL A 14 -11.48 11.83 -3.25
C VAL A 14 -10.68 12.98 -3.85
N THR A 15 -11.14 13.56 -4.96
CA THR A 15 -10.46 14.69 -5.59
C THR A 15 -10.37 15.89 -4.66
N LYS A 16 -11.49 16.25 -4.00
CA LYS A 16 -11.51 17.36 -3.05
C LYS A 16 -10.46 17.17 -1.95
N TYR A 17 -10.50 16.03 -1.25
CA TYR A 17 -9.59 15.80 -0.11
C TYR A 17 -8.12 15.64 -0.53
N LEU A 18 -7.83 15.07 -1.70
CA LEU A 18 -6.46 15.03 -2.21
C LEU A 18 -5.94 16.43 -2.54
N MET A 19 -6.80 17.26 -3.15
CA MET A 19 -6.44 18.63 -3.52
C MET A 19 -6.39 19.59 -2.31
N GLU A 20 -7.15 19.37 -1.26
CA GLU A 20 -7.14 20.20 -0.05
C GLU A 20 -6.13 19.69 1.00
N ASP A 21 -6.18 18.39 1.31
CA ASP A 21 -5.55 17.80 2.50
C ASP A 21 -4.44 16.78 2.19
N TYR A 22 -4.22 16.42 0.92
CA TYR A 22 -3.35 15.33 0.48
C TYR A 22 -3.74 13.93 0.95
N LEU A 23 -4.97 13.72 1.43
CA LEU A 23 -5.49 12.40 1.79
C LEU A 23 -6.75 12.10 0.98
N PRO A 24 -7.06 10.83 0.65
CA PRO A 24 -8.20 10.51 -0.19
C PRO A 24 -9.56 10.64 0.54
N PHE A 25 -9.54 10.73 1.87
CA PHE A 25 -10.73 10.77 2.72
C PHE A 25 -10.45 11.65 3.96
N PRO A 26 -11.51 12.14 4.65
CA PRO A 26 -11.37 12.89 5.90
C PRO A 26 -10.97 11.98 7.05
N VAL A 27 -9.70 11.58 7.10
CA VAL A 27 -9.11 10.78 8.18
C VAL A 27 -8.19 11.65 9.04
N ASN A 28 -7.92 11.22 10.27
CA ASN A 28 -6.90 11.89 11.09
C ASN A 28 -5.52 11.65 10.48
N LYS A 29 -4.85 12.73 10.05
CA LYS A 29 -3.49 12.69 9.47
C LYS A 29 -2.48 12.01 10.39
N GLU A 30 -2.65 12.16 11.71
CA GLU A 30 -1.77 11.56 12.71
C GLU A 30 -1.55 10.08 12.50
N THR A 31 -2.59 9.33 12.09
CA THR A 31 -2.41 7.89 11.91
C THR A 31 -1.49 7.55 10.74
N CYS A 32 -1.34 8.41 9.74
CA CYS A 32 -0.44 8.14 8.63
C CYS A 32 1.03 8.19 9.06
N TYR A 33 1.38 8.96 10.09
CA TYR A 33 2.78 9.19 10.47
C TYR A 33 3.16 8.76 11.90
N GLU A 34 2.19 8.49 12.79
CA GLU A 34 2.47 8.15 14.20
C GLU A 34 3.36 6.92 14.37
N TRP A 35 3.39 6.02 13.38
CA TRP A 35 4.29 4.86 13.37
C TRP A 35 5.76 5.26 13.51
N ALA A 36 6.14 6.44 13.00
CA ALA A 36 7.50 6.97 13.04
C ALA A 36 7.85 7.65 14.38
N ASN A 37 6.87 7.90 15.24
CA ASN A 37 7.09 8.54 16.54
C ASN A 37 8.04 7.69 17.40
N GLY A 38 9.05 8.33 18.00
CA GLY A 38 10.06 7.68 18.83
C GLY A 38 11.15 6.94 18.06
N LEU A 39 11.12 6.91 16.71
CA LEU A 39 12.18 6.29 15.92
C LEU A 39 13.36 7.24 15.64
N ASN A 40 13.24 8.54 15.88
CA ASN A 40 14.27 9.55 15.55
C ASN A 40 14.67 9.51 14.05
N ILE A 41 13.69 9.40 13.14
CA ILE A 41 13.96 9.54 11.70
C ILE A 41 14.10 11.04 11.41
N LYS A 42 15.08 11.43 10.59
CA LYS A 42 15.24 12.83 10.19
C LYS A 42 13.98 13.32 9.46
N LYS A 43 13.48 14.51 9.82
CA LYS A 43 12.37 15.13 9.08
C LYS A 43 12.89 15.64 7.73
N GLY A 44 12.26 15.20 6.63
CA GLY A 44 12.65 15.52 5.25
C GLY A 44 14.05 15.03 4.86
N GLY A 45 14.55 15.51 3.73
CA GLY A 45 15.86 15.13 3.17
C GLY A 45 15.78 14.78 1.69
N SER A 46 16.94 14.68 1.03
CA SER A 46 17.00 14.33 -0.40
C SER A 46 16.60 12.88 -0.68
N THR A 47 16.78 11.98 0.29
CA THR A 47 16.26 10.60 0.25
C THR A 47 15.20 10.46 1.34
N ILE A 48 14.00 10.02 0.97
CA ILE A 48 12.91 9.79 1.92
C ILE A 48 12.40 8.35 1.86
N LEU A 49 12.02 7.80 3.02
CA LEU A 49 11.12 6.67 3.10
C LEU A 49 9.70 7.19 2.88
N TYR A 50 8.98 6.63 1.91
CA TYR A 50 7.66 7.09 1.52
C TYR A 50 6.64 5.96 1.62
N THR A 51 5.66 6.13 2.51
CA THR A 51 4.65 5.11 2.80
C THR A 51 3.34 5.35 2.06
N GLY A 52 3.12 6.60 1.64
CA GLY A 52 1.86 7.04 1.03
C GLY A 52 0.63 6.75 1.90
N CYS A 53 0.78 6.55 3.22
CA CYS A 53 -0.27 6.09 4.14
C CYS A 53 -1.00 4.80 3.67
N SER A 54 -0.42 4.02 2.76
CA SER A 54 -1.11 2.90 2.10
C SER A 54 -1.44 1.77 3.07
N TYR A 55 -0.56 1.47 4.03
CA TYR A 55 -0.81 0.43 5.03
C TYR A 55 -1.99 0.79 5.96
N GLN A 56 -2.05 2.03 6.44
CA GLN A 56 -3.14 2.48 7.30
C GLN A 56 -4.45 2.61 6.54
N LEU A 57 -4.41 3.10 5.29
CA LEU A 57 -5.60 3.29 4.47
C LEU A 57 -6.17 1.97 3.93
N ALA A 58 -5.35 0.94 3.70
CA ALA A 58 -5.85 -0.36 3.22
C ALA A 58 -6.89 -0.98 4.17
N GLU A 59 -6.73 -0.82 5.48
CA GLU A 59 -7.69 -1.31 6.47
C GLU A 59 -8.92 -0.41 6.60
N LEU A 60 -8.72 0.90 6.49
CA LEU A 60 -9.83 1.86 6.46
C LEU A 60 -10.69 1.72 5.21
N GLY A 61 -10.09 1.33 4.09
CA GLY A 61 -10.78 1.08 2.83
C GLY A 61 -11.96 0.13 3.03
N LYS A 62 -11.79 -0.96 3.79
CA LYS A 62 -12.89 -1.90 4.07
C LYS A 62 -14.06 -1.26 4.83
N LYS A 63 -13.77 -0.42 5.82
CA LYS A 63 -14.81 0.32 6.55
C LYS A 63 -15.47 1.36 5.66
N PHE A 64 -14.70 2.00 4.79
CA PHE A 64 -15.23 2.95 3.81
C PHE A 64 -16.15 2.25 2.81
N ASP A 65 -15.79 1.06 2.32
CA ASP A 65 -16.60 0.24 1.42
C ASP A 65 -17.95 -0.15 2.04
N GLU A 66 -18.02 -0.34 3.37
CA GLU A 66 -19.27 -0.59 4.10
C GLU A 66 -20.17 0.65 4.18
N ILE A 67 -19.56 1.83 4.22
CA ILE A 67 -20.26 3.11 4.27
C ILE A 67 -20.67 3.59 2.87
N LEU A 68 -19.97 3.12 1.82
CA LEU A 68 -20.18 3.50 0.43
C LEU A 68 -21.65 3.42 -0.05
N PRO A 69 -22.43 2.36 0.27
CA PRO A 69 -23.84 2.28 -0.07
C PRO A 69 -24.72 3.34 0.59
N LEU A 70 -24.26 3.93 1.70
CA LEU A 70 -24.98 4.95 2.46
C LEU A 70 -24.66 6.37 1.97
N LEU A 71 -23.58 6.56 1.20
CA LEU A 71 -23.13 7.87 0.72
C LEU A 71 -24.21 8.68 -0.03
N PRO A 72 -25.05 8.08 -0.91
CA PRO A 72 -26.14 8.81 -1.57
C PRO A 72 -27.17 9.42 -0.61
N LYS A 73 -27.28 8.91 0.63
CA LYS A 73 -28.17 9.47 1.65
C LYS A 73 -27.63 10.80 2.21
N PHE A 74 -26.33 11.04 2.09
CA PHE A 74 -25.71 12.30 2.50
C PHE A 74 -25.81 13.32 1.37
N LYS A 75 -26.69 14.31 1.56
CA LYS A 75 -26.96 15.37 0.56
C LYS A 75 -25.72 16.24 0.22
N SER A 76 -24.66 16.20 1.02
CA SER A 76 -23.41 16.92 0.75
C SER A 76 -22.20 16.32 1.49
N ILE A 77 -20.99 16.59 0.97
CA ILE A 77 -19.71 16.13 1.54
C ILE A 77 -19.48 16.78 2.92
N GLU A 78 -19.93 18.03 3.13
CA GLU A 78 -19.77 18.74 4.40
C GLU A 78 -20.50 18.05 5.56
N LYS A 79 -21.62 17.38 5.29
CA LYS A 79 -22.37 16.63 6.31
C LYS A 79 -21.79 15.25 6.61
N PHE A 80 -21.00 14.70 5.69
CA PHE A 80 -20.31 13.42 5.84
C PHE A 80 -18.98 13.55 6.60
N SER A 81 -18.23 14.63 6.34
CA SER A 81 -16.87 14.85 6.86
C SER A 81 -16.71 14.69 8.37
N PRO A 82 -17.55 15.28 9.25
CA PRO A 82 -17.36 15.16 10.70
C PRO A 82 -17.62 13.75 11.22
N LEU A 83 -18.62 13.06 10.66
CA LEU A 83 -18.95 11.69 11.03
C LEU A 83 -17.86 10.72 10.57
N ALA A 84 -17.39 10.90 9.33
CA ALA A 84 -16.33 10.08 8.75
C ALA A 84 -15.01 10.17 9.54
N LYS A 85 -14.62 11.35 10.05
CA LYS A 85 -13.43 11.51 10.91
C LYS A 85 -13.47 10.66 12.18
N ILE A 86 -14.67 10.46 12.76
CA ILE A 86 -14.86 9.69 13.98
C ILE A 86 -14.85 8.18 13.67
N PHE A 87 -15.54 7.75 12.60
CA PHE A 87 -15.66 6.34 12.22
C PHE A 87 -14.41 5.78 11.54
N LEU A 88 -13.70 6.60 10.76
CA LEU A 88 -12.46 6.26 10.06
C LEU A 88 -11.26 6.60 10.95
N LYS A 89 -11.28 6.13 12.21
CA LYS A 89 -10.09 6.10 13.06
C LYS A 89 -9.41 4.74 12.87
N PRO A 90 -8.30 4.67 12.12
CA PRO A 90 -7.47 3.47 12.10
C PRO A 90 -6.89 3.25 13.50
N LYS A 91 -7.06 2.03 14.01
CA LYS A 91 -6.36 1.55 15.19
C LYS A 91 -5.74 0.23 14.77
N ASN A 92 -4.51 0.26 14.29
CA ASN A 92 -3.80 -0.99 14.09
C ASN A 92 -2.32 -0.89 14.42
N GLU A 93 -2.02 -1.26 15.66
CA GLU A 93 -0.65 -1.43 16.17
C GLU A 93 0.18 -2.37 15.28
N ARG A 94 -0.46 -3.35 14.62
CA ARG A 94 0.21 -4.27 13.69
C ARG A 94 0.75 -3.54 12.46
N VAL A 95 -0.05 -2.69 11.82
CA VAL A 95 0.37 -1.88 10.67
C VAL A 95 1.53 -0.97 11.04
N ASN A 96 1.43 -0.27 12.17
CA ASN A 96 2.50 0.61 12.63
C ASN A 96 3.79 -0.20 12.93
N LYS A 97 3.65 -1.42 13.45
CA LYS A 97 4.78 -2.34 13.67
C LYS A 97 5.43 -2.79 12.36
N ILE A 98 4.65 -3.05 11.30
CA ILE A 98 5.19 -3.40 9.98
C ILE A 98 6.09 -2.27 9.46
N LEU A 99 5.61 -1.03 9.45
CA LEU A 99 6.41 0.11 8.98
C LEU A 99 7.65 0.37 9.85
N ARG A 100 7.52 0.21 11.18
CA ARG A 100 8.66 0.25 12.10
C ARG A 100 9.70 -0.81 11.79
N ASN A 101 9.27 -2.03 11.45
CA ASN A 101 10.18 -3.10 11.06
C ASN A 101 10.87 -2.77 9.73
N VAL A 102 10.15 -2.26 8.72
CA VAL A 102 10.76 -1.81 7.45
C VAL A 102 11.82 -0.73 7.71
N ALA A 103 11.51 0.29 8.51
CA ALA A 103 12.48 1.33 8.87
C ALA A 103 13.69 0.77 9.64
N SER A 104 13.47 -0.20 10.54
CA SER A 104 14.55 -0.88 11.27
C SER A 104 15.43 -1.70 10.34
N ILE A 105 14.85 -2.43 9.38
CA ILE A 105 15.57 -3.21 8.36
C ILE A 105 16.44 -2.28 7.52
N LEU A 106 15.87 -1.18 7.01
CA LEU A 106 16.62 -0.21 6.20
C LEU A 106 17.78 0.44 6.96
N ARG A 107 17.58 0.80 8.23
CA ARG A 107 18.66 1.37 9.05
C ARG A 107 19.79 0.38 9.31
N LYS A 108 19.46 -0.87 9.60
CA LYS A 108 20.47 -1.92 9.78
C LYS A 108 21.16 -2.29 8.46
N ALA A 109 20.50 -2.06 7.33
CA ALA A 109 21.09 -2.10 6.00
C ALA A 109 21.90 -0.82 5.65
N GLU A 110 22.18 0.04 6.64
CA GLU A 110 22.94 1.30 6.50
C GLU A 110 22.37 2.26 5.45
N VAL A 111 21.06 2.18 5.19
CA VAL A 111 20.37 3.12 4.30
C VAL A 111 20.05 4.39 5.07
N ASP A 112 20.62 5.51 4.63
CA ASP A 112 20.26 6.85 5.13
C ASP A 112 18.97 7.35 4.46
N PHE A 113 18.00 7.77 5.26
CA PHE A 113 16.72 8.28 4.79
C PHE A 113 16.06 9.19 5.83
N GLY A 114 15.31 10.17 5.32
CA GLY A 114 14.35 10.95 6.09
C GLY A 114 12.91 10.46 5.97
N TYR A 115 12.01 11.16 6.65
CA TYR A 115 10.56 10.94 6.57
C TYR A 115 9.82 12.29 6.58
N LEU A 116 8.72 12.40 5.85
CA LEU A 116 7.96 13.65 5.73
C LEU A 116 6.96 13.88 6.86
N TYR A 117 6.70 12.88 7.70
CA TYR A 117 5.79 12.96 8.84
C TYR A 117 4.41 13.52 8.46
N GLU A 118 3.94 14.58 9.13
CA GLU A 118 2.62 15.19 8.93
C GLU A 118 2.42 15.83 7.54
N GLU A 119 3.51 16.04 6.81
CA GLU A 119 3.52 16.61 5.46
C GLU A 119 3.45 15.53 4.38
N GLU A 120 3.60 14.23 4.71
CA GLU A 120 3.61 13.14 3.74
C GLU A 120 2.29 13.08 2.95
N PRO A 121 2.30 13.31 1.63
CA PRO A 121 1.09 13.25 0.84
C PRO A 121 0.73 11.79 0.49
N TYR A 122 -0.56 11.49 0.34
CA TYR A 122 -1.01 10.24 -0.29
C TYR A 122 -0.52 10.16 -1.74
N SER A 123 -0.27 8.95 -2.25
CA SER A 123 0.30 8.76 -3.59
C SER A 123 -0.67 9.04 -4.73
N GLY A 124 -1.97 9.04 -4.45
CA GLY A 124 -3.01 9.16 -5.46
C GLY A 124 -3.42 7.83 -6.09
N THR A 125 -2.97 6.69 -5.56
CA THR A 125 -3.27 5.34 -6.06
C THR A 125 -4.76 5.15 -6.36
N ILE A 126 -5.66 5.56 -5.46
CA ILE A 126 -7.10 5.39 -5.66
C ILE A 126 -7.63 6.07 -6.92
N LEU A 127 -7.08 7.23 -7.33
CA LEU A 127 -7.50 7.90 -8.57
C LEU A 127 -7.09 7.08 -9.78
N LEU A 128 -5.85 6.57 -9.78
CA LEU A 128 -5.32 5.74 -10.86
C LEU A 128 -6.08 4.42 -10.99
N GLU A 129 -6.31 3.72 -9.88
CA GLU A 129 -6.96 2.41 -9.88
C GLU A 129 -8.45 2.44 -10.22
N LEU A 130 -9.13 3.54 -9.90
CA LEU A 130 -10.53 3.76 -10.30
C LEU A 130 -10.66 4.39 -11.70
N GLY A 131 -9.55 4.61 -12.42
CA GLY A 131 -9.57 5.16 -13.77
C GLY A 131 -9.94 6.64 -13.84
N MET A 132 -9.77 7.40 -12.75
CA MET A 132 -10.00 8.86 -12.68
C MET A 132 -8.76 9.59 -13.22
N LEU A 133 -8.44 9.38 -14.50
CA LEU A 133 -7.14 9.74 -15.08
C LEU A 133 -6.91 11.26 -15.19
N ASP A 134 -7.95 12.06 -15.36
CA ASP A 134 -7.81 13.52 -15.44
C ASP A 134 -7.50 14.11 -14.06
N GLU A 135 -8.22 13.67 -13.03
CA GLU A 135 -7.93 14.01 -11.64
C GLU A 135 -6.56 13.51 -11.22
N PHE A 136 -6.20 12.29 -11.63
CA PHE A 136 -4.88 11.73 -11.35
C PHE A 136 -3.78 12.58 -11.97
N ARG A 137 -3.93 13.05 -13.22
CA ARG A 137 -2.96 13.92 -13.88
C ARG A 137 -2.79 15.25 -13.16
N GLU A 138 -3.87 15.88 -12.71
CA GLU A 138 -3.78 17.14 -11.96
C GLU A 138 -3.15 16.95 -10.58
N TYR A 139 -3.53 15.88 -9.86
CA TYR A 139 -2.92 15.56 -8.58
C TYR A 139 -1.45 15.16 -8.71
N ALA A 140 -1.07 14.45 -9.78
CA ALA A 140 0.32 14.09 -10.07
C ALA A 140 1.19 15.33 -10.22
N LYS A 141 0.73 16.39 -10.91
CA LYS A 141 1.46 17.67 -11.01
C LYS A 141 1.66 18.29 -9.62
N LYS A 142 0.62 18.25 -8.78
CA LYS A 142 0.68 18.74 -7.39
C LYS A 142 1.72 17.96 -6.57
N LEU A 143 1.75 16.63 -6.68
CA LEU A 143 2.74 15.78 -6.01
C LEU A 143 4.17 16.04 -6.47
N VAL A 144 4.40 16.13 -7.79
CA VAL A 144 5.72 16.45 -8.34
C VAL A 144 6.22 17.79 -7.82
N ASN A 145 5.38 18.82 -7.84
CA ASN A 145 5.73 20.13 -7.29
C ASN A 145 6.05 20.07 -5.79
N PHE A 146 5.28 19.30 -5.03
CA PHE A 146 5.53 19.08 -3.61
C PHE A 146 6.89 18.41 -3.38
N PHE A 147 7.20 17.30 -4.05
CA PHE A 147 8.49 16.61 -3.86
C PHE A 147 9.67 17.48 -4.32
N ASN A 148 9.51 18.23 -5.42
CA ASN A 148 10.53 19.15 -5.90
C ASN A 148 10.77 20.30 -4.91
N SER A 149 9.73 20.86 -4.29
CA SER A 149 9.88 21.94 -3.29
C SER A 149 10.55 21.47 -2.00
N HIS A 150 10.49 20.17 -1.72
CA HIS A 150 11.19 19.52 -0.59
C HIS A 150 12.57 18.99 -0.98
N GLU A 151 13.05 19.31 -2.20
CA GLU A 151 14.34 18.90 -2.74
C GLU A 151 14.56 17.37 -2.71
N VAL A 152 13.47 16.60 -2.78
CA VAL A 152 13.53 15.13 -2.80
C VAL A 152 14.11 14.67 -4.12
N LYS A 153 15.17 13.86 -4.04
CA LYS A 153 15.89 13.26 -5.18
C LYS A 153 15.71 11.75 -5.25
N LYS A 154 15.40 11.10 -4.12
CA LYS A 154 15.17 9.66 -4.04
C LYS A 154 14.01 9.33 -3.12
N ILE A 155 13.14 8.43 -3.57
CA ILE A 155 11.97 7.96 -2.84
C ILE A 155 12.10 6.45 -2.64
N ILE A 156 12.14 6.01 -1.40
CA ILE A 156 12.12 4.60 -1.01
C ILE A 156 10.68 4.23 -0.67
N THR A 157 10.06 3.42 -1.50
CA THR A 157 8.67 2.95 -1.33
C THR A 157 8.63 1.64 -0.56
N VAL A 158 7.54 1.42 0.18
CA VAL A 158 7.35 0.22 1.02
C VAL A 158 6.29 -0.74 0.50
N ASP A 159 5.48 -0.31 -0.48
CA ASP A 159 4.36 -1.08 -0.99
C ASP A 159 4.21 -0.98 -2.52
N PRO A 160 3.58 -1.99 -3.16
CA PRO A 160 3.51 -2.04 -4.62
C PRO A 160 2.62 -0.97 -5.25
N HIS A 161 1.58 -0.54 -4.54
CA HIS A 161 0.59 0.39 -5.06
C HIS A 161 1.17 1.80 -5.15
N THR A 162 1.81 2.24 -4.07
CA THR A 162 2.56 3.49 -4.04
C THR A 162 3.68 3.48 -5.09
N HIS A 163 4.47 2.39 -5.17
CA HIS A 163 5.56 2.30 -6.14
C HIS A 163 5.06 2.39 -7.59
N TYR A 164 4.03 1.63 -7.94
CA TYR A 164 3.45 1.68 -9.27
C TYR A 164 2.87 3.05 -9.59
N THR A 165 2.17 3.68 -8.66
CA THR A 165 1.61 5.02 -8.84
C THR A 165 2.70 6.06 -9.13
N LEU A 166 3.78 6.08 -8.36
CA LEU A 166 4.89 7.00 -8.60
C LEU A 166 5.60 6.71 -9.93
N PHE A 167 5.75 5.44 -10.30
CA PHE A 167 6.28 5.05 -11.60
C PHE A 167 5.43 5.60 -12.76
N ARG A 168 4.10 5.48 -12.67
CA ARG A 168 3.16 6.05 -13.66
C ARG A 168 3.23 7.58 -13.70
N ILE A 169 3.42 8.25 -12.57
CA ILE A 169 3.63 9.71 -12.53
C ILE A 169 4.89 10.08 -13.31
N LYS A 170 5.99 9.36 -13.14
CA LYS A 170 7.26 9.60 -13.85
C LYS A 170 7.16 9.33 -15.36
N GLU A 171 6.32 8.41 -15.80
CA GLU A 171 6.04 8.22 -17.23
C GLU A 171 5.18 9.35 -17.81
N MET A 172 4.29 9.93 -17.01
CA MET A 172 3.36 10.98 -17.43
C MET A 172 3.96 12.38 -17.36
N LEU A 173 4.87 12.61 -16.43
CA LEU A 173 5.49 13.90 -16.12
C LEU A 173 7.00 13.70 -16.14
N ASP A 174 7.74 14.62 -16.77
CA ASP A 174 9.21 14.63 -16.78
C ASP A 174 9.77 14.91 -15.38
N TRP A 175 9.67 13.92 -14.49
CA TRP A 175 9.99 14.03 -13.08
C TRP A 175 11.31 13.34 -12.77
N ASN A 176 12.34 14.15 -12.54
CA ASN A 176 13.68 13.67 -12.23
C ASN A 176 13.83 13.31 -10.74
N VAL A 177 13.33 12.14 -10.37
CA VAL A 177 13.51 11.51 -9.05
C VAL A 177 13.87 10.03 -9.21
N ASP A 178 14.70 9.50 -8.33
CA ASP A 178 14.94 8.06 -8.21
C ASP A 178 13.83 7.41 -7.38
N ILE A 179 13.16 6.39 -7.91
CA ILE A 179 12.10 5.65 -7.21
C ILE A 179 12.59 4.23 -7.02
N VAL A 180 12.82 3.85 -5.76
CA VAL A 180 13.32 2.53 -5.39
C VAL A 180 12.34 1.89 -4.43
N ASN A 181 12.11 0.60 -4.56
CA ASN A 181 11.40 -0.17 -3.57
C ASN A 181 12.35 -0.72 -2.51
N TYR A 182 11.93 -0.75 -1.24
CA TYR A 182 12.79 -1.22 -0.15
C TYR A 182 13.38 -2.62 -0.41
N PHE A 183 12.65 -3.54 -1.05
CA PHE A 183 13.17 -4.87 -1.43
C PHE A 183 14.43 -4.81 -2.30
N GLN A 184 14.56 -3.82 -3.19
CA GLN A 184 15.75 -3.65 -4.02
C GLN A 184 16.99 -3.30 -3.19
N LEU A 185 16.78 -2.66 -2.04
CA LEU A 185 17.85 -2.31 -1.10
C LEU A 185 18.24 -3.49 -0.20
N LEU A 186 17.48 -4.59 -0.21
CA LEU A 186 17.71 -5.76 0.62
C LEU A 186 18.50 -6.88 -0.06
N LYS A 187 18.76 -6.77 -1.38
CA LYS A 187 19.36 -7.85 -2.17
C LYS A 187 20.68 -8.38 -1.59
N ASN A 188 21.50 -7.50 -1.03
CA ASN A 188 22.82 -7.82 -0.47
C ASN A 188 22.87 -7.66 1.06
N VAL A 189 21.72 -7.53 1.72
CA VAL A 189 21.63 -7.37 3.16
C VAL A 189 21.47 -8.73 3.80
N LYS A 190 22.25 -9.04 4.83
CA LYS A 190 22.11 -10.28 5.58
C LYS A 190 20.89 -10.21 6.49
N ILE A 191 19.81 -10.81 6.03
CA ILE A 191 18.53 -10.86 6.74
C ILE A 191 18.33 -12.29 7.25
N LYS A 192 17.76 -12.44 8.44
CA LYS A 192 17.33 -13.72 8.99
C LYS A 192 15.83 -13.74 9.17
N GLY A 193 15.18 -14.69 8.53
CA GLY A 193 13.79 -15.04 8.70
C GLY A 193 13.66 -16.53 9.02
N GLU A 194 12.54 -16.90 9.61
CA GLU A 194 12.25 -18.28 10.00
C GLU A 194 10.82 -18.64 9.61
N GLY A 195 10.62 -19.92 9.28
CA GLY A 195 9.30 -20.47 8.98
C GLY A 195 9.15 -20.96 7.55
N THR A 196 7.97 -21.53 7.29
CA THR A 196 7.58 -22.08 5.99
C THR A 196 6.28 -21.45 5.57
N TYR A 197 6.25 -20.87 4.38
CA TYR A 197 5.13 -20.07 3.89
C TYR A 197 4.81 -20.37 2.43
N VAL A 198 3.57 -20.15 2.01
CA VAL A 198 3.25 -19.88 0.60
C VAL A 198 3.30 -18.36 0.39
N PHE A 199 3.97 -17.89 -0.66
CA PHE A 199 4.03 -16.46 -0.96
C PHE A 199 2.88 -16.06 -1.90
N HIS A 200 2.17 -14.99 -1.58
CA HIS A 200 1.24 -14.37 -2.51
C HIS A 200 1.92 -13.21 -3.24
N ASP A 201 2.13 -13.42 -4.53
CA ASP A 201 2.56 -12.37 -5.44
C ASP A 201 1.52 -11.26 -5.57
N SER A 202 1.88 -10.05 -5.11
CA SER A 202 1.13 -8.85 -5.47
C SER A 202 1.12 -8.70 -6.99
N CYS A 203 -0.05 -8.42 -7.56
CA CYS A 203 -0.21 -8.20 -9.00
C CYS A 203 0.71 -7.08 -9.51
N LEU A 204 0.84 -5.98 -8.76
CA LEU A 204 1.65 -4.83 -9.12
C LEU A 204 3.16 -5.13 -9.07
N TYR A 205 3.66 -5.71 -7.97
CA TYR A 205 5.06 -6.14 -7.93
C TYR A 205 5.40 -7.17 -9.00
N SER A 206 4.55 -8.18 -9.17
CA SER A 206 4.87 -9.30 -10.04
C SER A 206 4.69 -8.99 -11.52
N ARG A 207 3.56 -8.38 -11.91
CA ARG A 207 3.18 -8.23 -13.33
C ARG A 207 3.59 -6.90 -13.94
N PHE A 208 3.58 -5.82 -13.14
CA PHE A 208 3.79 -4.47 -13.66
C PHE A 208 5.19 -3.93 -13.34
N LEU A 209 5.76 -4.31 -12.20
CA LEU A 209 7.06 -3.81 -11.74
C LEU A 209 8.21 -4.82 -11.95
N GLY A 210 7.91 -6.03 -12.41
CA GLY A 210 8.93 -7.06 -12.69
C GLY A 210 9.72 -7.52 -11.47
N MET A 211 9.18 -7.34 -10.26
CA MET A 211 9.87 -7.58 -8.98
C MET A 211 9.66 -8.98 -8.42
N ARG A 212 8.93 -9.86 -9.12
CA ARG A 212 8.58 -11.21 -8.64
C ARG A 212 9.80 -11.99 -8.14
N ASP A 213 10.81 -12.08 -8.98
CA ASP A 213 11.97 -12.95 -8.72
C ASP A 213 12.90 -12.30 -7.69
N LEU A 214 13.06 -10.98 -7.73
CA LEU A 214 13.78 -10.21 -6.71
C LEU A 214 13.21 -10.45 -5.31
N ILE A 215 11.89 -10.37 -5.15
CA ILE A 215 11.26 -10.54 -3.83
C ILE A 215 11.43 -11.98 -3.34
N ARG A 216 11.30 -12.98 -4.23
CA ARG A 216 11.57 -14.39 -3.88
C ARG A 216 13.03 -14.61 -3.47
N GLU A 217 13.97 -14.02 -4.19
CA GLU A 217 15.41 -14.08 -3.87
C GLU A 217 15.64 -13.55 -2.46
N VAL A 218 15.09 -12.38 -2.11
CA VAL A 218 15.19 -11.79 -0.77
C VAL A 218 14.53 -12.68 0.31
N ILE A 219 13.38 -13.28 0.02
CA ILE A 219 12.71 -14.18 0.98
C ILE A 219 13.56 -15.43 1.23
N VAL A 220 14.01 -16.10 0.17
CA VAL A 220 14.78 -17.36 0.30
C VAL A 220 16.15 -17.10 0.91
N SER A 221 16.83 -16.00 0.53
CA SER A 221 18.12 -15.62 1.13
C SER A 221 18.01 -15.32 2.62
N SER A 222 16.82 -14.95 3.10
CA SER A 222 16.59 -14.76 4.54
C SER A 222 16.54 -16.08 5.33
N GLY A 223 16.50 -17.24 4.68
CA GLY A 223 16.34 -18.55 5.33
C GLY A 223 14.89 -19.02 5.45
N ILE A 224 13.92 -18.24 4.96
CA ILE A 224 12.51 -18.65 4.87
C ILE A 224 12.35 -19.72 3.79
N ILE A 225 11.56 -20.75 4.11
CA ILE A 225 11.21 -21.82 3.15
C ILE A 225 9.92 -21.44 2.43
N LEU A 226 9.98 -21.26 1.12
CA LEU A 226 8.79 -21.06 0.28
C LEU A 226 8.23 -22.40 -0.22
N LYS A 227 6.94 -22.63 0.05
CA LYS A 227 6.14 -23.68 -0.58
C LYS A 227 5.54 -23.10 -1.85
N GLU A 228 5.82 -23.74 -2.97
CA GLU A 228 5.40 -23.32 -4.30
C GLU A 228 4.52 -24.41 -4.92
N ASN A 229 3.54 -24.00 -5.72
CA ASN A 229 2.73 -24.87 -6.57
C ASN A 229 2.52 -24.15 -7.90
N GLU A 230 2.90 -24.76 -9.01
CA GLU A 230 2.89 -24.12 -10.33
C GLU A 230 1.51 -23.59 -10.74
N LEU A 231 0.41 -24.20 -10.28
CA LEU A 231 -0.96 -23.77 -10.58
C LEU A 231 -1.48 -22.67 -9.62
N VAL A 232 -0.79 -22.42 -8.51
CA VAL A 232 -1.22 -21.44 -7.48
C VAL A 232 -0.29 -20.24 -7.40
N THR A 233 1.02 -20.45 -7.45
CA THR A 233 2.09 -19.44 -7.28
C THR A 233 2.98 -19.30 -8.52
N GLY A 234 2.65 -20.02 -9.59
CA GLY A 234 3.29 -19.87 -10.89
C GLY A 234 3.11 -18.45 -11.45
N LYS A 235 4.09 -18.00 -12.24
CA LYS A 235 4.12 -16.64 -12.80
C LYS A 235 2.87 -16.31 -13.62
N GLU A 236 2.41 -17.26 -14.44
CA GLU A 236 1.26 -17.11 -15.34
C GLU A 236 -0.07 -17.54 -14.71
N THR A 237 -0.03 -18.26 -13.58
CA THR A 237 -1.22 -18.88 -12.94
C THR A 237 -1.63 -18.16 -11.65
N SER A 238 -0.74 -17.35 -11.06
CA SER A 238 -1.03 -16.62 -9.83
C SER A 238 -2.21 -15.67 -10.02
N MET A 239 -3.11 -15.64 -9.04
CA MET A 239 -4.35 -14.86 -9.06
C MET A 239 -4.26 -13.61 -8.19
N CYS A 240 -5.04 -12.58 -8.54
CA CYS A 240 -5.18 -11.34 -7.76
C CYS A 240 -5.88 -11.60 -6.41
N CYS A 241 -5.63 -10.73 -5.41
CA CYS A 241 -6.36 -10.75 -4.13
C CYS A 241 -7.78 -10.17 -4.22
N GLY A 242 -8.07 -9.38 -5.26
CA GLY A 242 -9.38 -8.72 -5.47
C GLY A 242 -9.55 -7.34 -4.83
N SER A 243 -8.60 -6.87 -3.99
CA SER A 243 -8.79 -5.69 -3.12
C SER A 243 -9.26 -4.42 -3.86
N PRO A 244 -8.67 -4.00 -5.00
CA PRO A 244 -9.08 -2.76 -5.67
C PRO A 244 -10.52 -2.78 -6.22
N LEU A 245 -11.15 -3.96 -6.33
CA LEU A 245 -12.54 -4.08 -6.78
C LEU A 245 -13.56 -3.78 -5.68
N ALA A 246 -13.17 -3.73 -4.41
CA ALA A 246 -14.12 -3.60 -3.31
C ALA A 246 -14.99 -2.33 -3.39
N PRO A 247 -14.48 -1.14 -3.77
CA PRO A 247 -15.30 0.05 -3.97
C PRO A 247 -16.32 -0.06 -5.11
N ILE A 248 -16.06 -0.94 -6.09
CA ILE A 248 -16.92 -1.12 -7.27
C ILE A 248 -17.93 -2.25 -7.04
N ASN A 249 -17.45 -3.37 -6.51
CA ASN A 249 -18.25 -4.55 -6.22
C ASN A 249 -17.60 -5.38 -5.09
N LYS A 250 -18.00 -5.08 -3.85
CA LYS A 250 -17.57 -5.78 -2.64
C LYS A 250 -17.78 -7.29 -2.72
N GLU A 251 -18.93 -7.76 -3.20
CA GLU A 251 -19.24 -9.18 -3.29
C GLU A 251 -18.26 -9.92 -4.21
N ILE A 252 -17.95 -9.35 -5.38
CA ILE A 252 -16.96 -9.93 -6.30
C ILE A 252 -15.55 -9.89 -5.68
N SER A 253 -15.17 -8.78 -5.05
CA SER A 253 -13.87 -8.67 -4.34
C SER A 253 -13.71 -9.76 -3.28
N GLU A 254 -14.73 -9.97 -2.45
CA GLU A 254 -14.73 -11.02 -1.42
C GLU A 254 -14.71 -12.43 -2.01
N LYS A 255 -15.46 -12.68 -3.10
CA LYS A 255 -15.43 -13.97 -3.79
C LYS A 255 -14.05 -14.29 -4.35
N ILE A 256 -13.37 -13.30 -4.94
CA ILE A 256 -11.99 -13.44 -5.43
C ILE A 256 -11.05 -13.72 -4.26
N ALA A 257 -11.17 -12.97 -3.16
CA ALA A 257 -10.34 -13.14 -1.97
C ALA A 257 -10.48 -14.54 -1.35
N LYS A 258 -11.71 -15.04 -1.21
CA LYS A 258 -11.99 -16.40 -0.69
C LYS A 258 -11.39 -17.48 -1.59
N THR A 259 -11.62 -17.38 -2.90
CA THR A 259 -11.06 -18.32 -3.89
C THR A 259 -9.53 -18.31 -3.84
N ARG A 260 -8.91 -17.12 -3.77
CA ARG A 260 -7.46 -16.99 -3.66
C ARG A 260 -6.93 -17.57 -2.35
N ALA A 261 -7.61 -17.30 -1.24
CA ALA A 261 -7.26 -17.80 0.08
C ALA A 261 -7.30 -19.33 0.15
N GLU A 262 -8.32 -19.97 -0.44
CA GLU A 262 -8.44 -21.43 -0.54
C GLU A 262 -7.29 -22.02 -1.36
N ALA A 263 -6.98 -21.43 -2.51
CA ALA A 263 -5.85 -21.86 -3.34
C ALA A 263 -4.51 -21.77 -2.57
N LEU A 264 -4.25 -20.65 -1.87
CA LEU A 264 -3.04 -20.48 -1.05
C LEU A 264 -2.98 -21.52 0.10
N LYS A 265 -4.09 -21.74 0.80
CA LYS A 265 -4.17 -22.74 1.90
C LYS A 265 -3.91 -24.17 1.45
N SER A 266 -4.20 -24.49 0.19
CA SER A 266 -3.87 -25.81 -0.38
C SER A 266 -2.36 -26.06 -0.48
N VAL A 267 -1.55 -25.00 -0.44
CA VAL A 267 -0.08 -25.06 -0.55
C VAL A 267 0.61 -24.96 0.82
N SER A 268 0.14 -24.08 1.69
CA SER A 268 0.67 -23.90 3.05
C SER A 268 -0.38 -23.30 3.98
N SER A 269 -0.34 -23.66 5.27
CA SER A 269 -1.21 -23.06 6.31
C SER A 269 -0.88 -21.58 6.58
N LYS A 270 0.38 -21.17 6.36
CA LYS A 270 0.85 -19.80 6.54
C LYS A 270 1.11 -19.11 5.21
N VAL A 271 0.56 -17.91 5.06
CA VAL A 271 0.68 -17.09 3.85
C VAL A 271 1.59 -15.89 4.14
N LEU A 272 2.60 -15.69 3.29
CA LEU A 272 3.49 -14.53 3.33
C LEU A 272 3.05 -13.49 2.30
N LEU A 273 2.96 -12.23 2.73
CA LEU A 273 2.46 -11.10 1.96
C LEU A 273 3.48 -9.95 1.94
N ALA A 274 3.42 -9.12 0.90
CA ALA A 274 4.25 -7.92 0.75
C ALA A 274 3.44 -6.70 0.28
N CYS A 275 2.11 -6.74 0.44
CA CYS A 275 1.21 -5.69 0.00
C CYS A 275 0.13 -5.44 1.05
N PRO A 276 -0.08 -4.18 1.48
CA PRO A 276 -1.08 -3.85 2.50
C PRO A 276 -2.51 -4.16 2.06
N PHE A 277 -2.84 -3.96 0.78
CA PHE A 277 -4.17 -4.26 0.24
C PHE A 277 -4.41 -5.78 0.14
N CYS A 278 -3.40 -6.55 -0.26
CA CYS A 278 -3.47 -8.01 -0.21
C CYS A 278 -3.65 -8.51 1.24
N TYR A 279 -2.91 -7.91 2.17
CA TYR A 279 -3.03 -8.20 3.60
C TYR A 279 -4.43 -7.91 4.13
N ALA A 280 -4.95 -6.71 3.87
CA ALA A 280 -6.31 -6.35 4.26
C ALA A 280 -7.31 -7.35 3.68
N ASN A 281 -7.23 -7.68 2.38
CA ASN A 281 -8.26 -8.50 1.73
C ASN A 281 -8.17 -10.01 2.06
N LEU A 282 -6.97 -10.56 2.27
CA LEU A 282 -6.77 -12.01 2.48
C LEU A 282 -6.77 -12.42 3.95
N SER A 283 -6.31 -11.56 4.87
CA SER A 283 -6.19 -11.89 6.30
C SER A 283 -7.46 -12.42 7.00
N PRO A 284 -8.70 -12.10 6.55
CA PRO A 284 -9.90 -12.74 7.13
C PRO A 284 -10.03 -14.25 6.81
N TYR A 285 -9.29 -14.76 5.83
CA TYR A 285 -9.50 -16.11 5.27
C TYR A 285 -8.28 -17.04 5.41
N VAL A 286 -7.12 -16.48 5.76
CA VAL A 286 -5.84 -17.20 5.92
C VAL A 286 -5.05 -16.67 7.10
N GLU A 287 -4.19 -17.49 7.68
CA GLU A 287 -3.15 -17.02 8.59
C GLU A 287 -2.05 -16.34 7.76
N SER A 288 -2.06 -15.00 7.74
CA SER A 288 -1.12 -14.20 6.94
C SER A 288 -0.14 -13.39 7.78
N TYR A 289 1.06 -13.23 7.23
CA TYR A 289 2.15 -12.42 7.77
C TYR A 289 2.69 -11.49 6.68
N ASP A 290 3.02 -10.25 7.04
CA ASP A 290 3.82 -9.38 6.19
C ASP A 290 5.30 -9.80 6.27
N PHE A 291 6.02 -9.71 5.15
CA PHE A 291 7.46 -9.99 5.09
C PHE A 291 8.23 -9.29 6.22
N ALA A 292 7.95 -8.02 6.48
CA ALA A 292 8.64 -7.26 7.51
C ALA A 292 8.34 -7.74 8.94
N GLU A 293 7.31 -8.58 9.16
CA GLU A 293 7.01 -9.16 10.48
C GLU A 293 7.86 -10.40 10.79
N VAL A 294 8.32 -11.10 9.77
CA VAL A 294 8.94 -12.43 9.90
C VAL A 294 10.45 -12.43 9.66
N VAL A 295 11.03 -11.25 9.43
CA VAL A 295 12.47 -11.09 9.22
C VAL A 295 13.10 -10.07 10.14
N LYS A 296 14.41 -10.23 10.38
CA LYS A 296 15.26 -9.29 11.12
C LYS A 296 16.61 -9.18 10.41
N VAL A 297 17.20 -8.00 10.36
CA VAL A 297 18.60 -7.86 9.91
C VAL A 297 19.53 -8.32 11.03
N GLU A 298 20.50 -9.17 10.69
CA GLU A 298 21.55 -9.65 11.61
C GLU A 298 22.54 -8.55 12.00
#